data_AF-A0A7G6XJK9-F1
#
_entry.id   AF-A0A7G6XJK9-F1
#
_cell.length_a   1.000
_cell.length_b   1.000
_cell.length_c   1.000
_cell.angle_alpha   90.00
_cell.angle_beta   90.00
_cell.angle_gamma   90.00
#
_symmetry.space_group_name_H-M   'P 1'
#
loop_
_entity.id
_entity.type
_entity.pdbx_description
1 polymer ?
#
loop_
_entity_poly.entity_id
_entity_poly.type
_entity_poly.pdbx_seq_one_letter_code
_entity_poly.pdbx_strand_id
1 'polypeptide(L)'
;MNRALHDIRPAPVHAQVLVVGGGPVGMLAAAELGHYGVSTVVLEAEPRTLDQPKAGTLHARTVQGLARRGHLHAHAATEDRLRRSSADAFHFAGMPGLVITAPATEPGPIVGRSQADLERDFEERARARGVTVLRGHRVSDIHQGPDSVEVTAEGPDGVRRFTAEYVVGADGARSTVRERLGFPEDTHPATVSALLGLVRLTDPDHVPYGWHRTPRGWTVAGVNPYGHSRFITIDFRGPHPDRHSPLTLDELRREGERILGRAVPMADPVFFSRFSDFARLVRDYRQGRVFLAGDAAHVHFPVGGQGLNLGLQDALNLSWKLAHTLAGTAGKDLLDTYDAERRPAGRRVIDNTRAQLALMRPDPGLDPLRDLVTELLGLDEVKGRLGHMISAQETAYPPSGGPGSRWEGRFLPNLPLTTDDGPTDLTRLLLPGRPVLILLGEDGGVHLEQAGRWAHVLSTVAATTTVTMPWDAVLVRPDGYVAWAPDGGPLADTLRQWFGEPR
;
A
#
# COMPACT_ATOMS: atom_id res chain seq x y z
N MET A 1 59.39 11.55 -10.25
CA MET A 1 58.46 11.31 -11.38
C MET A 1 57.58 10.10 -11.00
N ASN A 2 56.61 10.29 -10.11
CA ASN A 2 55.69 9.23 -9.67
C ASN A 2 54.37 9.39 -10.42
N ARG A 3 54.14 8.48 -11.38
CA ARG A 3 52.90 8.40 -12.16
C ARG A 3 51.73 8.11 -11.22
N ALA A 4 50.67 8.90 -11.41
CA ALA A 4 49.35 8.73 -10.84
C ALA A 4 48.87 7.28 -11.02
N LEU A 5 48.59 6.61 -9.91
CA LEU A 5 47.66 5.48 -9.88
C LEU A 5 46.29 6.08 -10.20
N HIS A 6 45.84 5.91 -11.44
CA HIS A 6 44.45 6.13 -11.81
C HIS A 6 43.60 5.24 -10.91
N ASP A 7 42.78 5.88 -10.06
CA ASP A 7 41.64 5.32 -9.38
C ASP A 7 40.65 4.84 -10.48
N ILE A 8 40.84 3.62 -11.01
CA ILE A 8 39.92 3.00 -11.97
C ILE A 8 38.67 2.64 -11.16
N ARG A 9 37.79 3.62 -11.00
CA ARG A 9 36.49 3.41 -10.39
C ARG A 9 35.70 2.48 -11.30
N PRO A 10 35.07 1.42 -10.75
CA PRO A 10 34.19 0.57 -11.55
C PRO A 10 33.08 1.41 -12.18
N ALA A 11 32.75 1.12 -13.44
CA ALA A 11 31.66 1.79 -14.14
C ALA A 11 30.33 1.60 -13.39
N PRO A 12 29.44 2.61 -13.38
CA PRO A 12 28.17 2.51 -12.68
C PRO A 12 27.30 1.41 -13.28
N VAL A 13 26.54 0.72 -12.43
CA VAL A 13 25.51 -0.22 -12.89
C VAL A 13 24.31 0.58 -13.41
N HIS A 14 23.90 0.31 -14.64
CA HIS A 14 22.79 1.00 -15.29
C HIS A 14 21.49 0.21 -15.18
N ALA A 15 20.40 0.90 -14.86
CA ALA A 15 19.04 0.37 -14.87
C ALA A 15 18.07 1.44 -15.41
N GLN A 16 16.86 1.06 -15.82
CA GLN A 16 15.83 2.06 -16.11
C GLN A 16 15.24 2.59 -14.80
N VAL A 17 14.98 1.70 -13.85
CA VAL A 17 14.46 2.06 -12.52
C VAL A 17 15.33 1.48 -11.42
N LEU A 18 15.69 2.31 -10.45
CA LEU A 18 16.27 1.87 -9.19
C LEU A 18 15.23 1.97 -8.08
N VAL A 19 15.00 0.88 -7.37
CA VAL A 19 14.14 0.86 -6.17
C VAL A 19 15.04 0.83 -4.94
N VAL A 20 14.90 1.83 -4.06
CA VAL A 20 15.67 1.93 -2.82
C VAL A 20 14.78 1.47 -1.67
N GLY A 21 15.13 0.35 -1.05
CA GLY A 21 14.32 -0.36 -0.06
C GLY A 21 13.66 -1.62 -0.62
N GLY A 22 13.98 -2.77 -0.04
CA GLY A 22 13.46 -4.10 -0.33
C GLY A 22 12.45 -4.61 0.70
N GLY A 23 11.72 -3.69 1.35
CA GLY A 23 10.49 -4.02 2.07
C GLY A 23 9.36 -4.40 1.12
N PRO A 24 8.15 -4.70 1.61
CA PRO A 24 7.07 -5.26 0.80
C PRO A 24 6.59 -4.28 -0.29
N VAL A 25 6.67 -2.97 -0.05
CA VAL A 25 6.33 -1.92 -1.02
C VAL A 25 7.32 -1.90 -2.17
N GLY A 26 8.63 -1.83 -1.87
CA GLY A 26 9.68 -1.80 -2.88
C GLY A 26 9.77 -3.10 -3.67
N MET A 27 9.62 -4.25 -3.02
CA MET A 27 9.59 -5.55 -3.71
C MET A 27 8.37 -5.70 -4.60
N LEU A 28 7.19 -5.21 -4.19
CA LEU A 28 6.01 -5.20 -5.06
C LEU A 28 6.23 -4.29 -6.28
N ALA A 29 6.78 -3.08 -6.07
CA ALA A 29 7.09 -2.16 -7.17
C ALA A 29 8.05 -2.81 -8.17
N ALA A 30 9.12 -3.45 -7.67
CA ALA A 30 10.04 -4.22 -8.48
C ALA A 30 9.38 -5.38 -9.23
N ALA A 31 8.52 -6.16 -8.57
CA ALA A 31 7.81 -7.27 -9.19
C ALA A 31 6.85 -6.82 -10.31
N GLU A 32 6.22 -5.66 -10.14
CA GLU A 32 5.37 -5.03 -11.17
C GLU A 32 6.21 -4.46 -12.31
N LEU A 33 7.28 -3.71 -12.03
CA LEU A 33 8.17 -3.17 -13.07
C LEU A 33 8.78 -4.29 -13.92
N GLY A 34 9.25 -5.37 -13.28
CA GLY A 34 9.73 -6.56 -13.97
C GLY A 34 8.64 -7.25 -14.80
N HIS A 35 7.37 -7.19 -14.38
CA HIS A 35 6.25 -7.74 -15.16
C HIS A 35 6.06 -6.98 -16.48
N TYR A 36 6.31 -5.68 -16.49
CA TYR A 36 6.33 -4.86 -17.70
C TYR A 36 7.65 -4.92 -18.47
N GLY A 37 8.61 -5.75 -18.04
CA GLY A 37 9.93 -5.88 -18.69
C GLY A 37 10.86 -4.69 -18.47
N VAL A 38 10.60 -3.86 -17.45
CA VAL A 38 11.45 -2.70 -17.13
C VAL A 38 12.73 -3.17 -16.43
N SER A 39 13.89 -2.75 -16.95
CA SER A 39 15.19 -3.03 -16.33
C SER A 39 15.27 -2.38 -14.95
N THR A 40 15.22 -3.21 -13.90
CA THR A 40 15.05 -2.77 -12.52
C THR A 40 16.14 -3.34 -11.62
N VAL A 41 16.69 -2.49 -10.75
CA VAL A 41 17.60 -2.89 -9.67
C VAL A 41 17.00 -2.48 -8.33
N VAL A 42 17.00 -3.38 -7.34
CA VAL A 42 16.58 -3.10 -5.95
C VAL A 42 17.82 -3.04 -5.06
N LEU A 43 17.93 -1.99 -4.25
CA LEU A 43 18.95 -1.85 -3.21
C LEU A 43 18.29 -1.97 -1.84
N GLU A 44 18.60 -3.05 -1.12
CA GLU A 44 18.08 -3.31 0.23
C GLU A 44 19.21 -3.36 1.24
N ALA A 45 19.09 -2.59 2.33
CA ALA A 45 20.14 -2.44 3.32
C ALA A 45 20.36 -3.71 4.15
N GLU A 46 19.30 -4.46 4.46
CA GLU A 46 19.39 -5.69 5.23
C GLU A 46 19.84 -6.87 4.35
N PRO A 47 20.78 -7.72 4.83
CA PRO A 47 21.31 -8.84 4.04
C PRO A 47 20.29 -9.97 3.85
N ARG A 48 19.21 -10.00 4.64
CA ARG A 48 18.14 -11.01 4.60
C ARG A 48 16.81 -10.40 5.02
N THR A 49 15.71 -11.02 4.59
CA THR A 49 14.38 -10.74 5.13
C THR A 49 14.36 -10.95 6.65
N LEU A 50 13.71 -10.04 7.37
CA LEU A 50 13.59 -10.10 8.83
C LEU A 50 12.18 -10.57 9.21
N ASP A 51 12.07 -11.71 9.88
CA ASP A 51 10.80 -12.25 10.38
C ASP A 51 10.35 -11.53 11.66
N GLN A 52 10.05 -10.23 11.53
CA GLN A 52 9.55 -9.41 12.62
C GLN A 52 8.01 -9.47 12.67
N PRO A 53 7.38 -9.56 13.86
CA PRO A 53 5.92 -9.62 14.03
C PRO A 53 5.27 -8.23 13.82
N LYS A 54 5.52 -7.62 12.66
CA LYS A 54 4.91 -6.37 12.20
C LYS A 54 3.46 -6.60 11.76
N ALA A 55 2.78 -5.54 11.32
CA ALA A 55 1.42 -5.63 10.82
C ALA A 55 1.34 -6.61 9.63
N GLY A 56 0.35 -7.50 9.64
CA GLY A 56 0.16 -8.54 8.63
C GLY A 56 -1.28 -8.65 8.14
N THR A 57 -2.02 -7.54 8.16
CA THR A 57 -3.43 -7.50 7.76
C THR A 57 -3.51 -6.78 6.42
N LEU A 58 -3.94 -7.50 5.38
CA LEU A 58 -4.28 -6.91 4.09
C LEU A 58 -5.78 -6.68 4.02
N HIS A 59 -6.18 -5.47 3.63
CA HIS A 59 -7.58 -5.06 3.54
C HIS A 59 -8.09 -5.15 2.10
N ALA A 60 -9.42 -5.19 1.96
CA ALA A 60 -10.14 -5.45 0.73
C ALA A 60 -9.54 -4.80 -0.52
N ARG A 61 -9.30 -3.47 -0.53
CA ARG A 61 -8.75 -2.81 -1.74
C ARG A 61 -7.35 -3.30 -2.12
N THR A 62 -6.49 -3.54 -1.15
CA THR A 62 -5.14 -4.09 -1.42
C THR A 62 -5.24 -5.52 -1.92
N VAL A 63 -6.11 -6.34 -1.31
CA VAL A 63 -6.32 -7.74 -1.72
C VAL A 63 -6.85 -7.81 -3.16
N GLN A 64 -7.85 -6.99 -3.49
CA GLN A 64 -8.41 -6.86 -4.85
C GLN A 64 -7.32 -6.44 -5.86
N GLY A 65 -6.53 -5.41 -5.53
CA GLY A 65 -5.43 -4.94 -6.38
C GLY A 65 -4.36 -6.01 -6.62
N LEU A 66 -3.93 -6.70 -5.56
CA LEU A 66 -2.95 -7.79 -5.68
C LEU A 66 -3.48 -8.97 -6.50
N ALA A 67 -4.77 -9.29 -6.38
CA ALA A 67 -5.39 -10.35 -7.16
C ALA A 67 -5.44 -10.02 -8.66
N ARG A 68 -5.76 -8.77 -9.03
CA ARG A 68 -5.75 -8.28 -10.43
C ARG A 68 -4.37 -8.32 -11.08
N ARG A 69 -3.31 -8.35 -10.28
CA ARG A 69 -1.93 -8.48 -10.74
C ARG A 69 -1.35 -9.88 -10.53
N GLY A 70 -2.18 -10.85 -10.13
CA GLY A 70 -1.83 -12.26 -9.99
C GLY A 70 -0.92 -12.56 -8.78
N HIS A 71 -0.83 -11.65 -7.81
CA HIS A 71 -0.08 -11.86 -6.57
C HIS A 71 -0.88 -12.62 -5.51
N LEU A 72 -2.21 -12.53 -5.58
CA LEU A 72 -3.13 -13.33 -4.78
C LEU A 72 -4.10 -14.06 -5.71
N HIS A 73 -4.57 -15.22 -5.26
CA HIS A 73 -5.59 -15.96 -5.99
C HIS A 73 -6.96 -15.29 -5.83
N ALA A 74 -7.68 -15.11 -6.94
CA ALA A 74 -9.10 -14.75 -6.94
C ALA A 74 -9.93 -15.90 -7.48
N HIS A 75 -11.09 -16.11 -6.87
CA HIS A 75 -12.09 -17.01 -7.43
C HIS A 75 -12.74 -16.37 -8.66
N ALA A 76 -13.26 -17.22 -9.56
CA ALA A 76 -14.04 -16.74 -10.70
C ALA A 76 -15.21 -15.85 -10.24
N ALA A 77 -15.42 -14.73 -10.91
CA ALA A 77 -16.68 -14.02 -10.80
C ALA A 77 -17.78 -14.85 -11.49
N THR A 78 -18.89 -15.06 -10.80
CA THR A 78 -20.07 -15.75 -11.34
C THR A 78 -21.32 -14.97 -10.94
N GLU A 79 -22.42 -15.17 -11.67
CA GLU A 79 -23.68 -14.49 -11.39
C GLU A 79 -24.22 -14.76 -9.98
N ASP A 80 -24.13 -16.01 -9.54
CA ASP A 80 -24.50 -16.42 -8.18
C ASP A 80 -23.67 -15.71 -7.09
N ARG A 81 -22.44 -15.30 -7.41
CA ARG A 81 -21.57 -14.56 -6.47
C ARG A 81 -21.86 -13.06 -6.45
N LEU A 82 -22.43 -12.48 -7.50
CA LEU A 82 -22.73 -11.05 -7.55
C LEU A 82 -23.73 -10.60 -6.48
N ARG A 83 -24.64 -11.48 -6.07
CA ARG A 83 -25.67 -11.18 -5.07
C ARG A 83 -25.20 -11.42 -3.63
N ARG A 84 -23.95 -11.84 -3.45
CA ARG A 84 -23.38 -12.22 -2.16
C ARG A 84 -22.27 -11.25 -1.78
N SER A 85 -22.05 -11.12 -0.48
CA SER A 85 -20.91 -10.41 0.08
C SER A 85 -20.28 -11.24 1.19
N SER A 86 -19.00 -10.98 1.42
CA SER A 86 -18.25 -11.49 2.57
C SER A 86 -18.00 -10.35 3.54
N ALA A 87 -17.87 -10.69 4.82
CA ALA A 87 -17.82 -9.74 5.92
C ALA A 87 -16.91 -10.28 7.02
N ASP A 88 -15.89 -9.52 7.39
CA ASP A 88 -14.99 -9.84 8.50
C ASP A 88 -15.15 -8.79 9.63
N ALA A 89 -15.25 -9.28 10.86
CA ALA A 89 -15.33 -8.42 12.03
C ALA A 89 -14.03 -7.64 12.23
N PHE A 90 -14.16 -6.38 12.63
CA PHE A 90 -13.04 -5.47 12.87
C PHE A 90 -13.36 -4.49 14.00
N HIS A 91 -12.48 -3.51 14.21
CA HIS A 91 -12.65 -2.47 15.21
C HIS A 91 -12.46 -1.08 14.61
N PHE A 92 -13.00 -0.07 15.27
CA PHE A 92 -12.67 1.33 15.01
C PHE A 92 -12.19 1.97 16.32
N ALA A 93 -10.95 2.47 16.39
CA ALA A 93 -10.40 3.06 17.62
C ALA A 93 -10.55 2.14 18.88
N GLY A 94 -10.31 0.85 18.71
CA GLY A 94 -10.50 -0.19 19.73
C GLY A 94 -11.96 -0.50 20.11
N MET A 95 -12.96 0.15 19.49
CA MET A 95 -14.38 -0.18 19.65
C MET A 95 -14.74 -1.37 18.77
N PRO A 96 -15.39 -2.42 19.29
CA PRO A 96 -15.89 -3.52 18.48
C PRO A 96 -17.09 -3.09 17.63
N GLY A 97 -17.51 -3.94 16.69
CA GLY A 97 -18.75 -3.77 15.92
C GLY A 97 -18.55 -3.22 14.50
N LEU A 98 -17.34 -2.80 14.14
CA LEU A 98 -17.02 -2.51 12.75
C LEU A 98 -16.95 -3.81 11.94
N VAL A 99 -17.33 -3.76 10.67
CA VAL A 99 -17.22 -4.85 9.71
C VAL A 99 -16.56 -4.34 8.45
N ILE A 100 -15.63 -5.11 7.89
CA ILE A 100 -15.09 -4.86 6.55
C ILE A 100 -15.73 -5.86 5.59
N THR A 101 -16.34 -5.36 4.53
CA THR A 101 -17.05 -6.18 3.54
C THR A 101 -16.33 -6.20 2.21
N ALA A 102 -16.54 -7.24 1.42
CA ALA A 102 -16.15 -7.31 0.02
C ALA A 102 -17.23 -8.05 -0.80
N PRO A 103 -17.49 -7.66 -2.06
CA PRO A 103 -18.34 -8.43 -2.95
C PRO A 103 -17.83 -9.87 -3.04
N ALA A 104 -18.72 -10.87 -3.10
CA ALA A 104 -18.25 -12.24 -3.14
C ALA A 104 -17.52 -12.59 -4.45
N THR A 105 -17.62 -11.78 -5.52
CA THR A 105 -16.81 -11.91 -6.74
C THR A 105 -15.36 -11.47 -6.57
N GLU A 106 -15.04 -10.77 -5.48
CA GLU A 106 -13.69 -10.42 -5.07
C GLU A 106 -13.15 -11.43 -4.04
N PRO A 107 -11.83 -11.45 -3.76
CA PRO A 107 -11.32 -12.20 -2.63
C PRO A 107 -11.83 -11.65 -1.29
N GLY A 108 -11.59 -12.40 -0.20
CA GLY A 108 -12.04 -12.04 1.13
C GLY A 108 -11.58 -10.63 1.60
N PRO A 109 -12.36 -9.96 2.45
CA PRO A 109 -12.15 -8.56 2.79
C PRO A 109 -10.92 -8.34 3.69
N ILE A 110 -10.53 -9.35 4.46
CA ILE A 110 -9.29 -9.33 5.25
C ILE A 110 -8.48 -10.60 4.97
N VAL A 111 -7.20 -10.43 4.63
CA VAL A 111 -6.25 -11.53 4.46
C VAL A 111 -5.08 -11.35 5.42
N GLY A 112 -4.84 -12.35 6.26
CA GLY A 112 -3.69 -12.41 7.15
C GLY A 112 -2.43 -12.89 6.43
N ARG A 113 -1.42 -12.04 6.31
CA ARG A 113 -0.12 -12.39 5.73
C ARG A 113 1.01 -11.59 6.36
N SER A 114 2.07 -12.25 6.79
CA SER A 114 3.22 -11.55 7.36
C SER A 114 3.92 -10.67 6.31
N GLN A 115 4.52 -9.56 6.73
CA GLN A 115 5.34 -8.74 5.83
C GLN A 115 6.50 -9.54 5.24
N ALA A 116 7.12 -10.41 6.02
CA ALA A 116 8.22 -11.25 5.57
C ALA A 116 7.80 -12.22 4.44
N ASP A 117 6.60 -12.80 4.53
CA ASP A 117 6.07 -13.65 3.46
C ASP A 117 5.77 -12.86 2.19
N LEU A 118 5.20 -11.65 2.32
CA LEU A 118 4.98 -10.76 1.19
C LEU A 118 6.30 -10.36 0.52
N GLU A 119 7.30 -9.97 1.31
CA GLU A 119 8.64 -9.62 0.83
C GLU A 119 9.26 -10.78 0.05
N ARG A 120 9.24 -12.00 0.61
CA ARG A 120 9.78 -13.21 -0.05
C ARG A 120 9.10 -13.50 -1.38
N ASP A 121 7.77 -13.52 -1.38
CA ASP A 121 6.99 -13.80 -2.60
C ASP A 121 7.23 -12.76 -3.70
N PHE A 122 7.23 -11.48 -3.34
CA PHE A 122 7.44 -10.41 -4.31
C PHE A 122 8.88 -10.42 -4.82
N GLU A 123 9.86 -10.70 -3.97
CA GLU A 123 11.25 -10.86 -4.40
C GLU A 123 11.41 -12.05 -5.36
N GLU A 124 10.84 -13.21 -5.05
CA GLU A 124 10.88 -14.38 -5.92
C GLU A 124 10.30 -14.05 -7.30
N ARG A 125 9.14 -13.40 -7.34
CA ARG A 125 8.48 -12.97 -8.58
C ARG A 125 9.29 -11.93 -9.34
N ALA A 126 9.90 -10.96 -8.65
CA ALA A 126 10.74 -9.95 -9.26
C ALA A 126 11.97 -10.59 -9.91
N ARG A 127 12.67 -11.47 -9.19
CA ARG A 127 13.85 -12.20 -9.70
C ARG A 127 13.49 -13.10 -10.89
N ALA A 128 12.35 -13.79 -10.84
CA ALA A 128 11.85 -14.59 -11.95
C ALA A 128 11.59 -13.77 -13.24
N ARG A 129 11.45 -12.44 -13.10
CA ARG A 129 11.24 -11.48 -14.19
C ARG A 129 12.51 -10.70 -14.55
N GLY A 130 13.68 -11.14 -14.09
CA GLY A 130 14.96 -10.54 -14.42
C GLY A 130 15.35 -9.32 -13.60
N VAL A 131 14.59 -8.98 -12.54
CA VAL A 131 14.97 -7.89 -11.63
C VAL A 131 16.19 -8.29 -10.82
N THR A 132 17.17 -7.38 -10.75
CA THR A 132 18.36 -7.57 -9.93
C THR A 132 18.11 -7.04 -8.52
N VAL A 133 18.04 -7.92 -7.53
CA VAL A 133 17.85 -7.53 -6.13
C VAL A 133 19.16 -7.69 -5.35
N LEU A 134 19.71 -6.57 -4.89
CA LEU A 134 20.96 -6.46 -4.14
C LEU A 134 20.66 -6.20 -2.65
N ARG A 135 20.70 -7.26 -1.85
CA ARG A 135 20.59 -7.19 -0.38
C ARG A 135 21.93 -6.81 0.24
N GLY A 136 21.91 -6.27 1.46
CA GLY A 136 23.11 -5.74 2.13
C GLY A 136 23.70 -4.48 1.49
N HIS A 137 22.94 -3.78 0.65
CA HIS A 137 23.36 -2.56 -0.05
C HIS A 137 22.59 -1.36 0.50
N ARG A 138 23.24 -0.57 1.36
CA ARG A 138 22.64 0.61 1.98
C ARG A 138 22.93 1.85 1.14
N VAL A 139 21.89 2.48 0.62
CA VAL A 139 22.04 3.78 -0.04
C VAL A 139 22.50 4.83 0.97
N SER A 140 23.54 5.58 0.61
CA SER A 140 24.12 6.65 1.43
C SER A 140 23.97 8.03 0.80
N ASP A 141 23.85 8.09 -0.53
CA ASP A 141 23.72 9.34 -1.28
C ASP A 141 22.92 9.17 -2.59
N ILE A 142 22.28 10.25 -3.02
CA ILE A 142 21.48 10.31 -4.24
C ILE A 142 21.59 11.70 -4.86
N HIS A 143 21.88 11.75 -6.16
CA HIS A 143 22.00 12.99 -6.91
C HIS A 143 21.20 12.89 -8.21
N GLN A 144 20.25 13.80 -8.39
CA GLN A 144 19.42 13.86 -9.59
C GLN A 144 20.02 14.84 -10.60
N GLY A 145 20.26 14.36 -11.82
CA GLY A 145 20.61 15.16 -12.99
C GLY A 145 19.41 15.41 -13.92
N PRO A 146 19.63 16.04 -15.08
CA PRO A 146 18.57 16.32 -16.05
C PRO A 146 17.99 15.05 -16.68
N ASP A 147 18.84 14.06 -16.96
CA ASP A 147 18.47 12.86 -17.73
C ASP A 147 18.49 11.57 -16.93
N SER A 148 19.13 11.57 -15.77
CA SER A 148 19.30 10.39 -14.92
C SER A 148 19.48 10.76 -13.45
N VAL A 149 19.44 9.75 -12.60
CA VAL A 149 19.68 9.83 -11.16
C VAL A 149 20.84 8.92 -10.82
N GLU A 150 21.84 9.47 -10.15
CA GLU A 150 22.98 8.75 -9.61
C GLU A 150 22.71 8.36 -8.15
N VAL A 151 22.96 7.11 -7.81
CA VAL A 151 22.77 6.59 -6.46
C VAL A 151 24.03 5.90 -5.99
N THR A 152 24.47 6.24 -4.79
CA THR A 152 25.63 5.62 -4.14
C THR A 152 25.15 4.72 -3.02
N ALA A 153 25.64 3.48 -2.99
CA ALA A 153 25.34 2.53 -1.93
C ALA A 153 26.60 1.87 -1.39
N GLU A 154 26.61 1.63 -0.09
CA GLU A 154 27.60 0.83 0.62
C GLU A 154 27.13 -0.63 0.61
N GLY A 155 27.91 -1.50 -0.04
CA GLY A 155 27.66 -2.94 -0.09
C GLY A 155 28.79 -3.75 0.56
N PRO A 156 28.68 -5.09 0.53
CA PRO A 156 29.69 -5.99 1.12
C PRO A 156 31.10 -5.83 0.52
N ASP A 157 31.18 -5.44 -0.76
CA ASP A 157 32.43 -5.24 -1.48
C ASP A 157 32.88 -3.76 -1.50
N GLY A 158 32.28 -2.93 -0.65
CA GLY A 158 32.54 -1.49 -0.57
C GLY A 158 31.50 -0.64 -1.31
N VAL A 159 31.88 0.61 -1.60
CA VAL A 159 30.99 1.61 -2.21
C VAL A 159 30.77 1.30 -3.68
N ARG A 160 29.51 1.27 -4.11
CA ARG A 160 29.09 1.10 -5.51
C ARG A 160 28.22 2.26 -5.95
N ARG A 161 28.28 2.57 -7.26
CA ARG A 161 27.48 3.60 -7.91
C ARG A 161 26.53 3.00 -8.93
N PHE A 162 25.34 3.57 -8.99
CA PHE A 162 24.26 3.17 -9.87
C PHE A 162 23.76 4.41 -10.62
N THR A 163 23.30 4.22 -11.85
CA THR A 163 22.63 5.26 -12.62
C THR A 163 21.32 4.72 -13.13
N ALA A 164 20.24 5.47 -12.93
CA ALA A 164 18.91 5.10 -13.42
C ALA A 164 18.16 6.28 -14.03
N GLU A 165 17.19 6.00 -14.91
CA GLU A 165 16.31 7.04 -15.45
C GLU A 165 15.31 7.54 -14.41
N TYR A 166 14.88 6.65 -13.51
CA TYR A 166 13.99 6.94 -12.39
C TYR A 166 14.40 6.21 -11.11
N VAL A 167 14.05 6.78 -9.96
CA VAL A 167 14.24 6.17 -8.64
C VAL A 167 12.92 6.12 -7.88
N VAL A 168 12.64 4.98 -7.24
CA VAL A 168 11.54 4.82 -6.28
C VAL A 168 12.13 4.62 -4.88
N GLY A 169 12.02 5.62 -4.02
CA GLY A 169 12.32 5.54 -2.59
C GLY A 169 11.20 4.84 -1.84
N ALA A 170 11.44 3.59 -1.46
CA ALA A 170 10.57 2.74 -0.64
C ALA A 170 11.32 2.25 0.62
N ASP A 171 12.27 3.05 1.11
CA ASP A 171 13.23 2.77 2.18
C ASP A 171 12.73 3.15 3.59
N GLY A 172 11.40 3.25 3.72
CA GLY A 172 10.71 3.31 4.99
C GLY A 172 10.73 4.66 5.69
N ALA A 173 10.31 4.67 6.96
CA ALA A 173 10.09 5.89 7.74
C ALA A 173 11.34 6.80 7.86
N ARG A 174 12.55 6.22 7.79
CA ARG A 174 13.85 6.91 7.83
C ARG A 174 14.49 6.99 6.44
N SER A 175 13.65 7.21 5.41
CA SER A 175 14.05 7.25 4.02
C SER A 175 15.25 8.18 3.81
N THR A 176 16.35 7.60 3.35
CA THR A 176 17.55 8.33 2.92
C THR A 176 17.24 9.11 1.64
N VAL A 177 16.42 8.54 0.74
CA VAL A 177 15.99 9.22 -0.49
C VAL A 177 15.25 10.52 -0.18
N ARG A 178 14.25 10.46 0.70
CA ARG A 178 13.46 11.62 1.12
C ARG A 178 14.35 12.70 1.74
N GLU A 179 15.25 12.31 2.64
CA GLU A 179 16.10 13.24 3.39
C GLU A 179 17.16 13.90 2.52
N ARG A 180 17.83 13.14 1.64
CA ARG A 180 18.91 13.65 0.78
C ARG A 180 18.41 14.63 -0.28
N LEU A 181 17.20 14.40 -0.81
CA LEU A 181 16.60 15.27 -1.83
C LEU A 181 15.74 16.40 -1.24
N GLY A 182 15.59 16.44 0.08
CA GLY A 182 14.88 17.53 0.75
C GLY A 182 13.39 17.59 0.39
N PHE A 183 12.73 16.43 0.31
CA PHE A 183 11.29 16.38 0.07
C PHE A 183 10.52 17.15 1.15
N PRO A 184 9.67 18.11 0.78
CA PRO A 184 8.90 18.88 1.76
C PRO A 184 7.86 17.97 2.42
N GLU A 185 7.66 18.14 3.73
CA GLU A 185 6.79 17.28 4.53
C GLU A 185 5.99 18.06 5.58
N ASP A 186 4.79 17.57 5.87
CA ASP A 186 4.00 17.95 7.03
C ASP A 186 4.17 16.89 8.11
N THR A 187 4.51 17.31 9.33
CA THR A 187 4.67 16.41 10.47
C THR A 187 3.73 16.76 11.61
N HIS A 188 3.24 15.73 12.29
CA HIS A 188 2.57 15.84 13.58
C HIS A 188 3.45 15.19 14.65
N PRO A 189 3.93 15.94 15.65
CA PRO A 189 4.75 15.40 16.72
C PRO A 189 4.05 14.29 17.50
N ALA A 190 4.84 13.35 18.03
CA ALA A 190 4.33 12.26 18.86
C ALA A 190 3.72 12.79 20.17
N THR A 191 2.54 12.31 20.51
CA THR A 191 1.80 12.55 21.76
C THR A 191 1.50 11.26 22.54
N VAL A 192 1.77 10.10 21.94
CA VAL A 192 1.51 8.76 22.47
C VAL A 192 2.77 7.91 22.34
N SER A 193 3.02 7.06 23.33
CA SER A 193 4.02 6.00 23.23
C SER A 193 3.37 4.62 23.20
N ALA A 194 3.91 3.72 22.41
CA ALA A 194 3.52 2.33 22.40
C ALA A 194 4.74 1.42 22.41
N LEU A 195 4.63 0.35 23.19
CA LEU A 195 5.64 -0.71 23.27
C LEU A 195 5.01 -1.98 22.74
N LEU A 196 5.79 -2.78 22.00
CA LEU A 196 5.38 -4.10 21.55
C LEU A 196 6.45 -5.10 21.95
N GLY A 197 6.02 -6.21 22.54
CA GLY A 197 6.82 -7.39 22.78
C GLY A 197 6.19 -8.64 22.17
N LEU A 198 7.04 -9.51 21.63
CA LEU A 198 6.72 -10.91 21.41
C LEU A 198 7.38 -11.69 22.55
N VAL A 199 6.58 -12.06 23.54
CA VAL A 199 7.04 -12.59 24.85
C VAL A 199 6.19 -13.79 25.26
N ARG A 200 6.73 -14.69 26.08
CA ARG A 200 5.95 -15.72 26.74
C ARG A 200 5.27 -15.14 27.98
N LEU A 201 3.94 -15.07 27.97
CA LEU A 201 3.16 -14.76 29.18
C LEU A 201 3.12 -16.01 30.05
N THR A 202 3.66 -15.95 31.27
CA THR A 202 3.73 -17.12 32.16
C THR A 202 2.45 -17.30 32.98
N ASP A 203 1.56 -16.30 32.94
CA ASP A 203 0.21 -16.37 33.48
C ASP A 203 -0.77 -15.72 32.46
N PRO A 204 -1.03 -16.41 31.33
CA PRO A 204 -1.75 -15.83 30.20
C PRO A 204 -3.22 -15.52 30.50
N ASP A 205 -3.87 -16.25 31.41
CA ASP A 205 -5.30 -16.09 31.73
C ASP A 205 -5.61 -14.75 32.42
N HIS A 206 -4.59 -14.12 33.02
CA HIS A 206 -4.72 -12.81 33.67
C HIS A 206 -4.53 -11.63 32.70
N VAL A 207 -4.21 -11.89 31.43
CA VAL A 207 -4.05 -10.86 30.39
C VAL A 207 -5.28 -10.85 29.47
N PRO A 208 -6.04 -9.74 29.40
CA PRO A 208 -7.20 -9.67 28.52
C PRO A 208 -6.79 -9.83 27.05
N TYR A 209 -7.44 -10.76 26.35
CA TYR A 209 -7.26 -10.94 24.91
C TYR A 209 -7.84 -9.76 24.12
N GLY A 210 -7.16 -9.35 23.05
CA GLY A 210 -7.60 -8.28 22.16
C GLY A 210 -7.36 -6.89 22.75
N TRP A 211 -8.19 -5.93 22.34
CA TRP A 211 -8.12 -4.54 22.76
C TRP A 211 -8.72 -4.36 24.16
N HIS A 212 -7.93 -3.84 25.09
CA HIS A 212 -8.38 -3.60 26.46
C HIS A 212 -8.05 -2.18 26.92
N ARG A 213 -9.09 -1.40 27.22
CA ARG A 213 -8.99 -0.03 27.71
C ARG A 213 -8.99 0.00 29.23
N THR A 214 -8.15 0.87 29.79
CA THR A 214 -8.16 1.23 31.22
C THR A 214 -8.08 2.75 31.36
N PRO A 215 -8.35 3.34 32.53
CA PRO A 215 -8.08 4.76 32.79
C PRO A 215 -6.60 5.17 32.63
N ARG A 216 -5.68 4.20 32.54
CA ARG A 216 -4.22 4.40 32.55
C ARG A 216 -3.56 4.22 31.19
N GLY A 217 -4.31 3.80 30.17
CA GLY A 217 -3.80 3.42 28.86
C GLY A 217 -4.52 2.20 28.29
N TRP A 218 -3.93 1.62 27.24
CA TRP A 218 -4.45 0.40 26.61
C TRP A 218 -3.43 -0.73 26.63
N THR A 219 -3.94 -1.95 26.65
CA THR A 219 -3.19 -3.13 26.21
C THR A 219 -3.87 -3.75 25.00
N VAL A 220 -3.07 -4.31 24.09
CA VAL A 220 -3.55 -5.17 23.01
C VAL A 220 -2.78 -6.47 23.06
N ALA A 221 -3.46 -7.60 23.31
CA ALA A 221 -2.81 -8.89 23.48
C ALA A 221 -3.36 -9.94 22.50
N GLY A 222 -2.49 -10.48 21.65
CA GLY A 222 -2.71 -11.77 21.00
C GLY A 222 -2.15 -12.86 21.90
N VAL A 223 -2.96 -13.33 22.85
CA VAL A 223 -2.53 -14.33 23.84
C VAL A 223 -2.40 -15.69 23.18
N ASN A 224 -1.22 -16.28 23.28
CA ASN A 224 -0.95 -17.67 22.91
C ASN A 224 -0.42 -18.40 24.16
N PRO A 225 -1.24 -19.22 24.83
CA PRO A 225 -0.85 -19.87 26.08
C PRO A 225 0.24 -20.93 25.90
N TYR A 226 0.46 -21.39 24.66
CA TYR A 226 1.44 -22.44 24.35
C TYR A 226 2.72 -21.92 23.69
N GLY A 227 2.87 -20.59 23.57
CA GLY A 227 4.01 -19.99 22.89
C GLY A 227 4.20 -18.51 23.20
N HIS A 228 4.74 -17.78 22.23
CA HIS A 228 4.92 -16.35 22.37
C HIS A 228 3.61 -15.62 22.08
N SER A 229 3.24 -14.74 23.00
CA SER A 229 2.11 -13.82 22.88
C SER A 229 2.60 -12.47 22.35
N ARG A 230 1.81 -11.87 21.47
CA ARG A 230 2.05 -10.48 21.05
C ARG A 230 1.39 -9.57 22.07
N PHE A 231 2.18 -8.78 22.80
CA PHE A 231 1.69 -7.86 23.83
C PHE A 231 2.07 -6.43 23.48
N ILE A 232 1.09 -5.55 23.40
CA ILE A 232 1.25 -4.13 23.07
C ILE A 232 0.70 -3.29 24.22
N THR A 233 1.43 -2.26 24.61
CA THR A 233 0.94 -1.19 25.50
C THR A 233 0.78 0.10 24.70
N ILE A 234 -0.20 0.93 25.07
CA ILE A 234 -0.39 2.27 24.51
C ILE A 234 -0.60 3.24 25.67
N ASP A 235 0.33 4.18 25.80
CA ASP A 235 0.38 5.17 26.86
C ASP A 235 0.17 6.58 26.30
N PHE A 236 -0.81 7.28 26.86
CA PHE A 236 -1.27 8.60 26.42
C PHE A 236 -0.69 9.75 27.26
N ARG A 237 0.24 9.47 28.19
CA ARG A 237 0.92 10.49 28.99
C ARG A 237 1.90 11.34 28.19
N GLY A 238 2.33 10.87 27.02
CA GLY A 238 3.24 11.57 26.13
C GLY A 238 4.11 10.61 25.32
N PRO A 239 5.01 11.16 24.48
CA PRO A 239 6.02 10.34 23.80
C PRO A 239 7.01 9.73 24.80
N HIS A 240 7.56 8.56 24.46
CA HIS A 240 8.56 7.91 25.30
C HIS A 240 9.88 8.71 25.26
N PRO A 241 10.51 9.04 26.41
CA PRO A 241 11.77 9.80 26.45
C PRO A 241 12.89 9.05 25.73
N ASP A 242 13.02 7.74 25.98
CA ASP A 242 14.06 6.89 25.39
C ASP A 242 13.62 6.20 24.09
N ARG A 243 12.92 6.93 23.20
CA ARG A 243 12.34 6.33 21.97
C ARG A 243 13.34 5.59 21.06
N HIS A 244 14.62 5.93 21.15
CA HIS A 244 15.69 5.35 20.34
C HIS A 244 16.48 4.25 21.06
N SER A 245 16.24 4.07 22.35
CA SER A 245 16.93 3.04 23.15
C SER A 245 16.22 1.68 22.98
N PRO A 246 16.97 0.57 23.00
CA PRO A 246 16.36 -0.76 23.02
C PRO A 246 15.34 -0.88 24.15
N LEU A 247 14.19 -1.49 23.85
CA LEU A 247 13.18 -1.81 24.85
C LEU A 247 13.62 -3.07 25.62
N THR A 248 13.47 -3.03 26.95
CA THR A 248 13.71 -4.16 27.84
C THR A 248 12.41 -4.86 28.24
N LEU A 249 12.50 -6.14 28.60
CA LEU A 249 11.38 -6.91 29.12
C LEU A 249 10.78 -6.26 30.38
N ASP A 250 11.63 -5.76 31.26
CA ASP A 250 11.21 -5.12 32.50
C ASP A 250 10.44 -3.82 32.27
N GLU A 251 10.82 -3.02 31.27
CA GLU A 251 10.05 -1.83 30.90
C GLU A 251 8.67 -2.20 30.35
N LEU A 252 8.59 -3.15 29.42
CA LEU A 252 7.32 -3.61 28.87
C LEU A 252 6.41 -4.16 29.97
N ARG A 253 6.98 -4.97 30.87
CA ARG A 253 6.27 -5.53 32.02
C ARG A 253 5.75 -4.45 32.94
N ARG A 254 6.60 -3.52 33.39
CA ARG A 254 6.19 -2.42 34.28
C ARG A 254 5.10 -1.55 33.66
N GLU A 255 5.19 -1.26 32.35
CA GLU A 255 4.15 -0.48 31.68
C GLU A 255 2.84 -1.26 31.57
N GLY A 256 2.89 -2.54 31.19
CA GLY A 256 1.72 -3.42 31.15
C GLY A 256 1.04 -3.57 32.51
N GLU A 257 1.82 -3.81 33.57
CA GLU A 257 1.35 -3.89 34.96
C GLU A 257 0.72 -2.59 35.42
N ARG A 258 1.36 -1.45 35.11
CA ARG A 258 0.80 -0.13 35.41
C ARG A 258 -0.54 0.08 34.71
N ILE A 259 -0.65 -0.24 33.42
CA ILE A 259 -1.89 -0.04 32.66
C ILE A 259 -2.98 -0.96 33.23
N LEU A 260 -2.74 -2.27 33.32
CA LEU A 260 -3.71 -3.26 33.79
C LEU A 260 -4.02 -3.15 35.28
N GLY A 261 -3.11 -2.62 36.09
CA GLY A 261 -3.26 -2.53 37.56
C GLY A 261 -3.09 -3.86 38.27
N ARG A 262 -2.41 -4.82 37.64
CA ARG A 262 -2.12 -6.16 38.17
C ARG A 262 -0.84 -6.72 37.56
N ALA A 263 -0.29 -7.79 38.14
CA ALA A 263 0.90 -8.45 37.64
C ALA A 263 0.69 -8.98 36.21
N VAL A 264 1.74 -8.86 35.38
CA VAL A 264 1.77 -9.38 34.00
C VAL A 264 3.08 -10.15 33.83
N PRO A 265 3.22 -11.33 34.46
CA PRO A 265 4.48 -12.04 34.44
C PRO A 265 4.77 -12.52 33.02
N MET A 266 5.95 -12.13 32.52
CA MET A 266 6.40 -12.38 31.15
C MET A 266 7.88 -12.77 31.15
N ALA A 267 8.24 -13.64 30.21
CA ALA A 267 9.58 -14.18 30.03
C ALA A 267 9.89 -14.39 28.55
N ASP A 268 11.12 -14.81 28.24
CA ASP A 268 11.54 -15.27 26.91
C ASP A 268 11.20 -14.26 25.78
N PRO A 269 11.80 -13.05 25.79
CA PRO A 269 11.54 -12.06 24.76
C PRO A 269 12.23 -12.42 23.43
N VAL A 270 11.44 -12.48 22.36
CA VAL A 270 11.94 -12.78 21.00
C VAL A 270 12.02 -11.52 20.15
N PHE A 271 11.16 -10.54 20.42
CA PHE A 271 11.14 -9.29 19.67
C PHE A 271 10.61 -8.14 20.52
N PHE A 272 11.19 -6.97 20.32
CA PHE A 272 10.72 -5.72 20.90
C PHE A 272 10.65 -4.62 19.86
N SER A 273 9.69 -3.72 20.02
CA SER A 273 9.59 -2.50 19.23
C SER A 273 9.02 -1.36 20.06
N ARG A 274 9.51 -0.15 19.80
CA ARG A 274 8.94 1.11 20.29
C ARG A 274 8.37 1.85 19.09
N PHE A 275 7.16 2.37 19.23
CA PHE A 275 6.57 3.24 18.22
C PHE A 275 5.70 4.31 18.88
N SER A 276 5.30 5.29 18.09
CA SER A 276 4.52 6.44 18.54
C SER A 276 3.51 6.82 17.47
N ASP A 277 2.69 7.82 17.78
CA ASP A 277 1.77 8.46 16.86
C ASP A 277 2.39 9.60 16.04
N PHE A 278 3.72 9.69 16.02
CA PHE A 278 4.39 10.56 15.04
C PHE A 278 3.82 10.28 13.65
N ALA A 279 3.31 11.33 13.01
CA ALA A 279 2.78 11.23 11.66
C ALA A 279 3.52 12.17 10.73
N ARG A 280 3.66 11.75 9.48
CA ARG A 280 4.34 12.48 8.41
C ARG A 280 3.59 12.26 7.11
N LEU A 281 3.37 13.32 6.33
CA LEU A 281 3.02 13.22 4.92
C LEU A 281 3.98 14.08 4.10
N VAL A 282 4.61 13.49 3.11
CA VAL A 282 5.35 14.24 2.10
C VAL A 282 4.36 15.04 1.23
N ARG A 283 4.67 16.31 0.96
CA ARG A 283 3.80 17.22 0.19
C ARG A 283 3.82 16.96 -1.31
N ASP A 284 4.89 16.37 -1.82
CA ASP A 284 5.07 16.00 -3.22
C ASP A 284 5.62 14.58 -3.32
N TYR A 285 4.84 13.62 -3.81
CA TYR A 285 5.31 12.23 -3.92
C TYR A 285 6.30 12.02 -5.07
N ARG A 286 6.50 13.04 -5.91
CA ARG A 286 7.41 13.07 -7.05
C ARG A 286 8.24 14.35 -7.02
N GLN A 287 9.54 14.23 -7.22
CA GLN A 287 10.44 15.33 -7.56
C GLN A 287 11.26 14.95 -8.79
N GLY A 288 10.79 15.39 -9.96
CA GLY A 288 11.40 15.06 -11.25
C GLY A 288 11.34 13.56 -11.55
N ARG A 289 12.49 12.91 -11.45
CA ARG A 289 12.74 11.49 -11.70
C ARG A 289 12.71 10.62 -10.44
N VAL A 290 12.51 11.22 -9.27
CA VAL A 290 12.49 10.50 -8.00
C VAL A 290 11.09 10.50 -7.39
N PHE A 291 10.65 9.33 -6.94
CA PHE A 291 9.35 9.09 -6.35
C PHE A 291 9.50 8.51 -4.95
N LEU A 292 8.54 8.77 -4.06
CA LEU A 292 8.47 8.15 -2.73
C LEU A 292 7.20 7.30 -2.59
N ALA A 293 7.33 6.10 -2.04
CA ALA A 293 6.22 5.18 -1.82
C ALA A 293 6.25 4.55 -0.42
N GLY A 294 5.06 4.24 0.13
CA GLY A 294 4.94 3.64 1.46
C GLY A 294 5.46 4.56 2.58
N ASP A 295 6.07 3.97 3.61
CA ASP A 295 6.56 4.68 4.79
C ASP A 295 7.61 5.78 4.48
N ALA A 296 8.22 5.76 3.29
CA ALA A 296 9.07 6.85 2.83
C ALA A 296 8.28 8.14 2.60
N ALA A 297 7.03 8.02 2.13
CA ALA A 297 6.12 9.13 1.83
C ALA A 297 5.14 9.45 2.97
N HIS A 298 4.71 8.45 3.73
CA HIS A 298 3.70 8.64 4.79
C HIS A 298 3.92 7.73 5.99
N VAL A 299 3.90 8.31 7.19
CA VAL A 299 4.01 7.57 8.46
C VAL A 299 2.85 7.97 9.33
N HIS A 300 2.29 7.01 10.06
CA HIS A 300 1.20 7.24 11.01
C HIS A 300 1.16 6.13 12.07
N PHE A 301 0.35 6.32 13.11
CA PHE A 301 0.14 5.29 14.11
C PHE A 301 -0.53 4.04 13.50
N PRO A 302 -0.08 2.81 13.83
CA PRO A 302 -0.56 1.59 13.16
C PRO A 302 -1.94 1.11 13.66
N VAL A 303 -2.84 2.00 14.05
CA VAL A 303 -4.23 1.65 14.36
C VAL A 303 -4.98 1.36 13.06
N GLY A 304 -5.79 0.29 13.05
CA GLY A 304 -6.57 -0.12 11.88
C GLY A 304 -5.76 -0.78 10.75
N GLY A 305 -4.46 -1.00 10.90
CA GLY A 305 -3.65 -1.80 9.96
C GLY A 305 -3.47 -1.19 8.56
N GLN A 306 -3.51 0.13 8.42
CA GLN A 306 -3.59 0.78 7.09
C GLN A 306 -2.25 1.06 6.41
N GLY A 307 -1.12 1.15 7.13
CA GLY A 307 0.16 1.62 6.57
C GLY A 307 0.70 0.74 5.44
N LEU A 308 0.82 -0.58 5.70
CA LEU A 308 1.23 -1.54 4.66
C LEU A 308 0.30 -1.51 3.46
N ASN A 309 -1.01 -1.47 3.70
CA ASN A 309 -2.03 -1.43 2.64
C ASN A 309 -1.88 -0.20 1.74
N LEU A 310 -1.68 0.97 2.35
CA LEU A 310 -1.49 2.23 1.65
C LEU A 310 -0.23 2.17 0.76
N GLY A 311 0.89 1.69 1.31
CA GLY A 311 2.14 1.55 0.56
C GLY A 311 2.06 0.54 -0.59
N LEU A 312 1.41 -0.61 -0.40
CA LEU A 312 1.25 -1.58 -1.50
C LEU A 312 0.38 -1.00 -2.63
N GLN A 313 -0.65 -0.23 -2.29
CA GLN A 313 -1.45 0.47 -3.29
C GLN A 313 -0.67 1.58 -4.01
N ASP A 314 0.29 2.23 -3.35
CA ASP A 314 1.19 3.17 -4.02
C ASP A 314 2.05 2.47 -5.07
N ALA A 315 2.61 1.30 -4.75
CA ALA A 315 3.41 0.51 -5.70
C ALA A 315 2.56 0.05 -6.89
N LEU A 316 1.34 -0.44 -6.65
CA LEU A 316 0.41 -0.84 -7.72
C LEU A 316 0.03 0.34 -8.62
N ASN A 317 -0.08 1.55 -8.07
CA ASN A 317 -0.42 2.75 -8.83
C ASN A 317 0.75 3.30 -9.65
N LEU A 318 1.96 3.33 -9.08
CA LEU A 318 3.13 3.95 -9.71
C LEU A 318 3.73 3.08 -10.81
N SER A 319 3.79 1.76 -10.61
CA SER A 319 4.65 0.88 -11.43
C SER A 319 4.25 0.84 -12.89
N TRP A 320 2.94 0.76 -13.20
CA TRP A 320 2.46 0.78 -14.59
C TRP A 320 2.68 2.14 -15.25
N LYS A 321 2.54 3.25 -14.50
CA LYS A 321 2.78 4.60 -15.01
C LYS A 321 4.23 4.80 -15.42
N LEU A 322 5.17 4.34 -14.59
CA LEU A 322 6.59 4.32 -14.91
C LEU A 322 6.87 3.45 -16.13
N ALA A 323 6.31 2.24 -16.20
CA ALA A 323 6.49 1.35 -17.33
C ALA A 323 6.02 1.97 -18.66
N HIS A 324 4.82 2.56 -18.69
CA HIS A 324 4.31 3.22 -19.89
C HIS A 324 5.13 4.46 -20.28
N THR A 325 5.65 5.21 -19.29
CA THR A 325 6.52 6.35 -19.55
C THR A 325 7.83 5.91 -20.20
N LEU A 326 8.47 4.88 -19.65
CA LEU A 326 9.71 4.30 -20.18
C LEU A 326 9.51 3.66 -21.55
N ALA A 327 8.32 3.11 -21.82
CA ALA A 327 7.97 2.57 -23.13
C ALA A 327 7.61 3.65 -24.18
N GLY A 328 7.57 4.94 -23.80
CA GLY A 328 7.17 6.03 -24.69
C GLY A 328 5.70 5.95 -25.12
N THR A 329 4.85 5.38 -24.26
CA THR A 329 3.40 5.20 -24.49
C THR A 329 2.55 5.88 -23.42
N ALA A 330 3.16 6.64 -22.52
CA ALA A 330 2.42 7.44 -21.55
C ALA A 330 1.88 8.71 -22.20
N GLY A 331 0.69 9.14 -21.78
CA GLY A 331 0.31 10.53 -21.97
C GLY A 331 1.21 11.47 -21.18
N LYS A 332 1.29 12.74 -21.62
CA LYS A 332 2.28 13.73 -21.18
C LYS A 332 2.41 13.86 -19.66
N ASP A 333 1.28 13.90 -18.95
CA ASP A 333 1.22 14.21 -17.52
C ASP A 333 0.91 12.96 -16.67
N LEU A 334 1.07 11.75 -17.24
CA LEU A 334 0.70 10.49 -16.58
C LEU A 334 1.38 10.32 -15.22
N LEU A 335 2.68 10.63 -15.12
CA LEU A 335 3.43 10.46 -13.87
C LEU A 335 3.00 11.44 -12.77
N ASP A 336 2.51 12.62 -13.13
CA ASP A 336 2.04 13.61 -12.14
C ASP A 336 0.73 13.17 -11.47
N THR A 337 -0.04 12.31 -12.13
CA THR A 337 -1.22 11.69 -11.51
C THR A 337 -0.86 10.83 -10.29
N TYR A 338 0.39 10.37 -10.14
CA TYR A 338 0.77 9.59 -8.95
C TYR A 338 0.59 10.38 -7.65
N ASP A 339 1.12 11.60 -7.58
CA ASP A 339 0.92 12.47 -6.40
C ASP A 339 -0.56 12.82 -6.24
N ALA A 340 -1.18 13.27 -7.32
CA ALA A 340 -2.58 13.72 -7.32
C ALA A 340 -3.54 12.63 -6.82
N GLU A 341 -3.24 11.36 -7.09
CA GLU A 341 -4.07 10.22 -6.69
C GLU A 341 -3.71 9.70 -5.29
N ARG A 342 -2.41 9.59 -4.97
CA ARG A 342 -1.94 8.83 -3.80
C ARG A 342 -1.74 9.70 -2.56
N ARG A 343 -1.38 10.97 -2.72
CA ARG A 343 -1.22 11.88 -1.58
C ARG A 343 -2.54 12.18 -0.86
N PRO A 344 -3.69 12.42 -1.54
CA PRO A 344 -4.97 12.54 -0.84
C PRO A 344 -5.37 11.27 -0.08
N ALA A 345 -5.07 10.09 -0.61
CA ALA A 345 -5.29 8.83 0.10
C ALA A 345 -4.41 8.74 1.37
N GLY A 346 -3.13 9.12 1.27
CA GLY A 346 -2.23 9.20 2.43
C GLY A 346 -2.70 10.19 3.49
N ARG A 347 -3.17 11.38 3.07
CA ARG A 347 -3.77 12.39 3.96
C ARG A 347 -4.97 11.83 4.71
N ARG A 348 -5.90 11.17 4.00
CA ARG A 348 -7.09 10.53 4.59
C ARG A 348 -6.72 9.47 5.63
N VAL A 349 -5.65 8.70 5.40
CA VAL A 349 -5.14 7.70 6.35
C VAL A 349 -4.58 8.37 7.61
N ILE A 350 -3.76 9.41 7.46
CA ILE A 350 -3.20 10.16 8.59
C ILE A 350 -4.30 10.81 9.43
N ASP A 351 -5.29 11.45 8.78
CA ASP A 351 -6.34 12.16 9.49
C ASP A 351 -7.24 11.20 10.28
N ASN A 352 -7.62 10.07 9.69
CA ASN A 352 -8.47 9.11 10.40
C ASN A 352 -7.72 8.38 11.53
N THR A 353 -6.43 8.06 11.36
CA THR A 353 -5.65 7.40 12.43
C THR A 353 -5.43 8.35 13.62
N ARG A 354 -5.26 9.65 13.37
CA ARG A 354 -5.26 10.69 14.41
C ARG A 354 -6.63 10.82 15.09
N ALA A 355 -7.73 10.79 14.34
CA ALA A 355 -9.07 10.78 14.91
C ALA A 355 -9.33 9.55 15.79
N GLN A 356 -8.88 8.37 15.34
CA GLN A 356 -8.96 7.13 16.12
C GLN A 356 -8.18 7.25 17.43
N LEU A 357 -6.97 7.81 17.41
CA LEU A 357 -6.19 8.03 18.63
C LEU A 357 -6.85 9.03 19.60
N ALA A 358 -7.49 10.08 19.09
CA ALA A 358 -8.26 11.00 19.92
C ALA A 358 -9.39 10.25 20.65
N LEU A 359 -10.13 9.39 19.94
CA LEU A 359 -11.18 8.54 20.54
C LEU A 359 -10.64 7.47 21.48
N MET A 360 -9.39 7.03 21.31
CA MET A 360 -8.76 6.05 22.18
C MET A 360 -8.24 6.67 23.48
N ARG A 361 -8.06 7.98 23.58
CA ARG A 361 -7.50 8.60 24.78
C ARG A 361 -8.33 8.23 26.02
N PRO A 362 -7.70 7.70 27.09
CA PRO A 362 -8.40 7.32 28.32
C PRO A 362 -8.69 8.56 29.19
N ASP A 363 -9.50 9.47 28.67
CA ASP A 363 -9.90 10.72 29.31
C ASP A 363 -11.41 10.71 29.57
N PRO A 364 -11.87 10.79 30.84
CA PRO A 364 -13.30 10.87 31.16
C PRO A 364 -14.05 12.00 30.45
N GLY A 365 -13.36 13.11 30.12
CA GLY A 365 -13.95 14.20 29.34
C GLY A 365 -14.28 13.83 27.88
N LEU A 366 -13.68 12.76 27.36
CA LEU A 366 -13.93 12.25 26.00
C LEU A 366 -14.83 11.00 25.98
N ASP A 367 -15.19 10.45 27.14
CA ASP A 367 -16.06 9.26 27.23
C ASP A 367 -17.43 9.49 26.55
N PRO A 368 -18.15 10.61 26.77
CA PRO A 368 -19.43 10.85 26.10
C PRO A 368 -19.32 10.90 24.56
N LEU A 369 -18.22 11.44 24.03
CA LEU A 369 -17.97 11.46 22.59
C LEU A 369 -17.72 10.03 22.08
N ARG A 370 -16.95 9.23 22.82
CA ARG A 370 -16.67 7.84 22.46
C ARG A 370 -17.94 6.98 22.51
N ASP A 371 -18.81 7.20 23.49
CA ASP A 371 -20.10 6.51 23.61
C ASP A 371 -21.01 6.85 22.42
N LEU A 372 -21.11 8.13 22.05
CA LEU A 372 -21.83 8.56 20.85
C LEU A 372 -21.29 7.89 19.59
N VAL A 373 -19.98 7.83 19.39
CA VAL A 373 -19.39 7.15 18.23
C VAL A 373 -19.66 5.64 18.26
N THR A 374 -19.69 5.02 19.45
CA THR A 374 -20.07 3.61 19.61
C THR A 374 -21.53 3.37 19.22
N GLU A 375 -22.45 4.25 19.61
CA GLU A 375 -23.84 4.19 19.19
C GLU A 375 -23.99 4.32 17.67
N LEU A 376 -23.28 5.28 17.07
CA LEU A 376 -23.27 5.47 15.61
C LEU A 376 -22.68 4.26 14.87
N LEU A 377 -21.68 3.58 15.44
CA LEU A 377 -21.17 2.30 14.93
C LEU A 377 -22.23 1.18 14.98
N GLY A 378 -23.35 1.35 15.67
CA GLY A 378 -24.49 0.44 15.59
C GLY A 378 -25.23 0.52 14.24
N LEU A 379 -25.14 1.64 13.53
CA LEU A 379 -25.86 1.92 12.28
C LEU A 379 -25.14 1.32 11.07
N ASP A 380 -25.89 0.63 10.20
CA ASP A 380 -25.32 -0.06 9.02
C ASP A 380 -24.62 0.87 8.03
N GLU A 381 -25.17 2.07 7.80
CA GLU A 381 -24.56 3.06 6.91
C GLU A 381 -23.20 3.54 7.44
N VAL A 382 -23.10 3.79 8.75
CA VAL A 382 -21.86 4.24 9.39
C VAL A 382 -20.83 3.11 9.41
N LYS A 383 -21.24 1.89 9.74
CA LYS A 383 -20.38 0.69 9.65
C LYS A 383 -19.83 0.52 8.25
N GLY A 384 -20.68 0.60 7.23
CA GLY A 384 -20.28 0.51 5.83
C GLY A 384 -19.27 1.59 5.45
N ARG A 385 -19.54 2.85 5.80
CA ARG A 385 -18.64 3.97 5.49
C ARG A 385 -17.28 3.86 6.18
N LEU A 386 -17.25 3.57 7.48
CA LEU A 386 -16.00 3.38 8.21
C LEU A 386 -15.25 2.11 7.74
N GLY A 387 -15.97 1.05 7.40
CA GLY A 387 -15.39 -0.17 6.84
C GLY A 387 -14.71 0.12 5.51
N HIS A 388 -15.36 0.86 4.61
CA HIS A 388 -14.78 1.29 3.33
C HIS A 388 -13.60 2.26 3.51
N MET A 389 -13.65 3.17 4.49
CA MET A 389 -12.53 4.05 4.82
C MET A 389 -11.29 3.26 5.29
N ILE A 390 -11.47 2.34 6.25
CA ILE A 390 -10.37 1.51 6.78
C ILE A 390 -9.76 0.63 5.67
N SER A 391 -10.62 0.03 4.84
CA SER A 391 -10.21 -0.86 3.75
C SER A 391 -9.88 -0.18 2.42
N ALA A 392 -9.86 1.15 2.40
CA ALA A 392 -9.62 2.00 1.23
C ALA A 392 -10.57 1.77 0.05
N GLN A 393 -11.74 1.14 0.27
CA GLN A 393 -12.72 0.87 -0.78
C GLN A 393 -13.47 2.14 -1.23
N GLU A 394 -13.54 3.17 -0.39
CA GLU A 394 -14.08 4.48 -0.75
C GLU A 394 -13.13 5.34 -1.60
N THR A 395 -11.89 4.88 -1.82
CA THR A 395 -10.91 5.61 -2.61
C THR A 395 -11.40 5.74 -4.05
N ALA A 396 -11.63 6.99 -4.46
CA ALA A 396 -11.84 7.39 -5.85
C ALA A 396 -10.77 8.41 -6.22
N TYR A 397 -10.16 8.23 -7.40
CA TYR A 397 -9.15 9.14 -7.90
C TYR A 397 -9.78 10.39 -8.52
N PRO A 398 -9.14 11.56 -8.37
CA PRO A 398 -9.60 12.76 -9.07
C PRO A 398 -9.55 12.52 -10.59
N PRO A 399 -10.48 13.12 -11.36
CA PRO A 399 -10.42 13.05 -12.80
C PRO A 399 -9.12 13.68 -13.30
N SER A 400 -8.54 13.05 -14.31
CA SER A 400 -7.23 13.45 -14.84
C SER A 400 -7.28 14.76 -15.64
N GLY A 401 -8.48 15.20 -16.06
CA GLY A 401 -8.77 16.50 -16.68
C GLY A 401 -10.28 16.75 -16.80
N GLY A 402 -10.72 18.02 -16.80
CA GLY A 402 -12.11 18.44 -17.04
C GLY A 402 -13.20 17.73 -16.19
N PRO A 403 -14.49 18.00 -16.44
CA PRO A 403 -15.57 17.15 -15.93
C PRO A 403 -15.61 15.86 -16.76
N GLY A 404 -14.94 14.82 -16.28
CA GLY A 404 -14.97 13.47 -16.86
C GLY A 404 -16.21 12.66 -16.47
N SER A 405 -16.17 11.35 -16.74
CA SER A 405 -17.28 10.44 -16.42
C SER A 405 -17.57 10.40 -14.92
N ARG A 406 -18.83 10.22 -14.52
CA ARG A 406 -19.17 9.99 -13.10
C ARG A 406 -18.53 8.72 -12.50
N TRP A 407 -18.05 7.83 -13.37
CA TRP A 407 -17.37 6.59 -13.02
C TRP A 407 -15.85 6.73 -13.00
N GLU A 408 -15.28 7.77 -13.60
CA GLU A 408 -13.84 8.00 -13.62
C GLU A 408 -13.27 8.01 -12.21
N GLY A 409 -12.11 7.38 -12.05
CA GLY A 409 -11.42 7.26 -10.78
C GLY A 409 -12.06 6.31 -9.79
N ARG A 410 -13.23 5.71 -10.07
CA ARG A 410 -13.80 4.64 -9.23
C ARG A 410 -13.16 3.30 -9.54
N PHE A 411 -13.04 2.46 -8.52
CA PHE A 411 -12.56 1.09 -8.71
C PHE A 411 -13.70 0.20 -9.18
N LEU A 412 -13.54 -0.42 -10.34
CA LEU A 412 -14.58 -1.27 -10.90
C LEU A 412 -14.54 -2.63 -10.20
N PRO A 413 -15.61 -3.12 -9.54
CA PRO A 413 -15.63 -4.45 -8.94
C PRO A 413 -15.43 -5.57 -9.96
N ASN A 414 -15.03 -6.76 -9.53
CA ASN A 414 -14.85 -7.91 -10.42
C ASN A 414 -16.20 -8.32 -11.06
N LEU A 415 -16.28 -8.15 -12.38
CA LEU A 415 -17.48 -8.40 -13.19
C LEU A 415 -17.36 -9.74 -13.92
N PRO A 416 -18.37 -10.63 -13.86
CA PRO A 416 -18.46 -11.78 -14.76
C PRO A 416 -18.82 -11.30 -16.17
N LEU A 417 -18.07 -11.80 -17.14
CA LEU A 417 -18.17 -11.43 -18.55
C LEU A 417 -18.17 -12.70 -19.39
N THR A 418 -18.84 -12.68 -20.55
CA THR A 418 -18.75 -13.74 -21.55
C THR A 418 -18.24 -13.15 -22.85
N THR A 419 -17.14 -13.69 -23.35
CA THR A 419 -16.53 -13.35 -24.64
C THR A 419 -16.72 -14.49 -25.63
N ASP A 420 -16.30 -14.32 -26.87
CA ASP A 420 -16.30 -15.40 -27.88
C ASP A 420 -15.42 -16.60 -27.47
N ASP A 421 -14.37 -16.35 -26.67
CA ASP A 421 -13.49 -17.38 -26.10
C ASP A 421 -14.08 -18.05 -24.84
N GLY A 422 -15.28 -17.64 -24.43
CA GLY A 422 -16.01 -18.17 -23.28
C GLY A 422 -16.05 -17.24 -22.06
N PRO A 423 -16.44 -17.77 -20.88
CA PRO A 423 -16.58 -17.02 -19.64
C PRO A 423 -15.24 -16.50 -19.11
N THR A 424 -15.22 -15.25 -18.68
CA THR A 424 -14.07 -14.57 -18.07
C THR A 424 -14.54 -13.58 -17.01
N ASP A 425 -13.61 -12.82 -16.43
CA ASP A 425 -13.93 -11.72 -15.54
C ASP A 425 -12.87 -10.60 -15.60
N LEU A 426 -13.22 -9.44 -15.04
CA LEU A 426 -12.35 -8.27 -15.03
C LEU A 426 -10.97 -8.58 -14.41
N THR A 427 -10.93 -9.35 -13.32
CA THR A 427 -9.67 -9.71 -12.66
C THR A 427 -8.74 -10.45 -13.61
N ARG A 428 -9.26 -11.43 -14.35
CA ARG A 428 -8.50 -12.18 -15.36
C ARG A 428 -8.03 -11.30 -16.52
N LEU A 429 -8.91 -10.41 -17.00
CA LEU A 429 -8.58 -9.49 -18.09
C LEU A 429 -7.44 -8.52 -17.72
N LEU A 430 -7.29 -8.19 -16.43
CA LEU A 430 -6.24 -7.29 -15.92
C LEU A 430 -4.92 -8.00 -15.57
N LEU A 431 -4.86 -9.34 -15.53
CA LEU A 431 -3.62 -10.08 -15.20
C LEU A 431 -2.42 -9.68 -16.09
N PRO A 432 -2.56 -9.47 -17.41
CA PRO A 432 -1.44 -9.06 -18.27
C PRO A 432 -0.90 -7.64 -18.02
N GLY A 433 -1.56 -6.83 -17.18
CA GLY A 433 -1.12 -5.46 -16.87
C GLY A 433 -1.44 -4.42 -17.93
N ARG A 434 -2.25 -4.78 -18.93
CA ARG A 434 -2.69 -3.83 -19.94
C ARG A 434 -3.96 -3.11 -19.49
N PRO A 435 -4.17 -1.84 -19.88
CA PRO A 435 -5.49 -1.24 -19.78
C PRO A 435 -6.48 -2.04 -20.63
N VAL A 436 -7.71 -2.15 -20.14
CA VAL A 436 -8.78 -2.93 -20.79
C VAL A 436 -9.95 -2.02 -21.11
N LEU A 437 -10.36 -1.99 -22.38
CA LEU A 437 -11.63 -1.40 -22.79
C LEU A 437 -12.65 -2.54 -22.98
N ILE A 438 -13.64 -2.59 -22.10
CA ILE A 438 -14.75 -3.55 -22.21
C ILE A 438 -15.86 -2.90 -23.03
N LEU A 439 -16.32 -3.58 -24.08
CA LEU A 439 -17.43 -3.18 -24.93
C LEU A 439 -18.58 -4.18 -24.72
N LEU A 440 -19.74 -3.70 -24.27
CA LEU A 440 -20.92 -4.51 -23.97
C LEU A 440 -21.94 -4.39 -25.09
N GLY A 441 -22.25 -5.52 -25.73
CA GLY A 441 -23.26 -5.59 -26.79
C GLY A 441 -22.94 -4.71 -28.01
N GLU A 442 -23.96 -4.47 -28.85
CA GLU A 442 -23.83 -3.67 -30.08
C GLU A 442 -23.56 -2.18 -29.77
N ASP A 443 -24.17 -1.65 -28.71
CA ASP A 443 -24.02 -0.25 -28.30
C ASP A 443 -22.58 0.08 -27.88
N GLY A 444 -21.89 -0.84 -27.18
CA GLY A 444 -20.47 -0.69 -26.89
C GLY A 444 -19.59 -0.81 -28.13
N GLY A 445 -20.01 -1.62 -29.11
CA GLY A 445 -19.27 -1.90 -30.34
C GLY A 445 -18.90 -0.66 -31.17
N VAL A 446 -19.64 0.45 -31.01
CA VAL A 446 -19.37 1.73 -31.70
C VAL A 446 -17.97 2.29 -31.41
N HIS A 447 -17.33 1.88 -30.31
CA HIS A 447 -16.00 2.33 -29.93
C HIS A 447 -14.85 1.45 -30.47
N LEU A 448 -15.17 0.33 -31.14
CA LEU A 448 -14.17 -0.67 -31.56
C LEU A 448 -13.14 -0.09 -32.55
N GLU A 449 -13.59 0.61 -33.58
CA GLU A 449 -12.72 1.21 -34.61
C GLU A 449 -11.77 2.24 -33.99
N GLN A 450 -12.29 3.11 -33.12
CA GLN A 450 -11.50 4.13 -32.42
C GLN A 450 -10.46 3.51 -31.50
N ALA A 451 -10.84 2.47 -30.75
CA ALA A 451 -9.96 1.73 -29.85
C ALA A 451 -8.83 1.00 -30.60
N GLY A 452 -9.09 0.54 -31.83
CA GLY A 452 -8.11 -0.14 -32.68
C GLY A 452 -6.84 0.67 -32.92
N ARG A 453 -6.94 2.01 -32.92
CA ARG A 453 -5.79 2.94 -33.06
C ARG A 453 -4.83 2.93 -31.86
N TRP A 454 -5.24 2.32 -30.74
CA TRP A 454 -4.41 2.12 -29.53
C TRP A 454 -4.12 0.65 -29.24
N ALA A 455 -4.32 -0.27 -30.20
CA ALA A 455 -4.14 -1.71 -30.00
C ALA A 455 -2.73 -2.11 -29.51
N HIS A 456 -1.72 -1.25 -29.71
CA HIS A 456 -0.36 -1.44 -29.22
C HIS A 456 -0.23 -1.37 -27.68
N VAL A 457 -1.19 -0.76 -26.98
CA VAL A 457 -1.20 -0.59 -25.51
C VAL A 457 -2.49 -1.12 -24.89
N LEU A 458 -3.62 -0.95 -25.58
CA LEU A 458 -4.97 -1.25 -25.11
C LEU A 458 -5.41 -2.67 -25.45
N SER A 459 -5.98 -3.38 -24.48
CA SER A 459 -6.73 -4.62 -24.70
C SER A 459 -8.22 -4.30 -24.87
N THR A 460 -8.74 -4.39 -26.09
CA THR A 460 -10.17 -4.21 -26.35
C THR A 460 -10.89 -5.55 -26.27
N VAL A 461 -11.96 -5.62 -25.48
CA VAL A 461 -12.70 -6.85 -25.19
C VAL A 461 -14.17 -6.62 -25.48
N ALA A 462 -14.68 -7.26 -26.54
CA ALA A 462 -16.11 -7.38 -26.76
C ALA A 462 -16.66 -8.49 -25.84
N ALA A 463 -17.68 -8.17 -25.06
CA ALA A 463 -18.26 -9.09 -24.10
C ALA A 463 -19.76 -8.87 -23.94
N THR A 464 -20.41 -9.84 -23.32
CA THR A 464 -21.76 -9.71 -22.76
C THR A 464 -21.70 -9.94 -21.26
N THR A 465 -22.69 -9.41 -20.55
CA THR A 465 -22.90 -9.67 -19.13
C THR A 465 -24.40 -9.72 -18.86
N THR A 466 -24.80 -10.52 -17.88
CA THR A 466 -26.20 -10.64 -17.44
C THR A 466 -26.59 -9.56 -16.44
N VAL A 467 -25.62 -8.73 -16.02
CA VAL A 467 -25.85 -7.56 -15.17
C VAL A 467 -26.12 -6.35 -16.04
N THR A 468 -27.23 -5.66 -15.80
CA THR A 468 -27.45 -4.35 -16.41
C THR A 468 -26.40 -3.37 -15.91
N MET A 469 -25.53 -2.92 -16.81
CA MET A 469 -24.51 -1.92 -16.51
C MET A 469 -25.04 -0.52 -16.84
N PRO A 470 -24.59 0.51 -16.12
CA PRO A 470 -25.00 1.90 -16.36
C PRO A 470 -24.22 2.57 -17.51
N TRP A 471 -23.52 1.76 -18.30
CA TRP A 471 -22.67 2.11 -19.44
C TRP A 471 -22.55 0.90 -20.36
N ASP A 472 -22.39 1.14 -21.66
CA ASP A 472 -22.18 0.08 -22.66
C ASP A 472 -20.70 -0.11 -23.02
N ALA A 473 -19.83 0.78 -22.53
CA ALA A 473 -18.39 0.63 -22.59
C ALA A 473 -17.72 1.17 -21.33
N VAL A 474 -16.58 0.60 -20.93
CA VAL A 474 -15.76 1.15 -19.84
C VAL A 474 -14.27 0.89 -20.10
N LEU A 475 -13.45 1.92 -19.90
CA LEU A 475 -12.00 1.83 -19.93
C LEU A 475 -11.48 1.68 -18.50
N VAL A 476 -10.76 0.59 -18.24
CA VAL A 476 -10.19 0.25 -16.94
C VAL A 476 -8.67 0.26 -17.03
N ARG A 477 -8.04 0.96 -16.10
CA ARG A 477 -6.58 1.02 -15.94
C ARG A 477 -6.01 -0.30 -15.43
N PRO A 478 -4.70 -0.54 -15.59
CA PRO A 478 -4.04 -1.74 -15.05
C PRO A 478 -4.22 -1.94 -13.54
N ASP A 479 -4.37 -0.85 -12.77
CA ASP A 479 -4.60 -0.88 -11.33
C ASP A 479 -6.08 -1.04 -10.92
N GLY A 480 -6.98 -1.25 -11.90
CA GLY A 480 -8.39 -1.60 -11.66
C GLY A 480 -9.34 -0.42 -11.52
N TYR A 481 -8.85 0.81 -11.68
CA TYR A 481 -9.65 2.03 -11.65
C TYR A 481 -10.17 2.39 -13.03
N VAL A 482 -11.39 2.89 -13.11
CA VAL A 482 -12.01 3.37 -14.35
C VAL A 482 -11.29 4.65 -14.79
N ALA A 483 -10.82 4.68 -16.03
CA ALA A 483 -10.33 5.90 -16.67
C ALA A 483 -11.43 6.62 -17.47
N TRP A 484 -12.40 5.87 -18.02
CA TRP A 484 -13.44 6.45 -18.87
C TRP A 484 -14.70 5.59 -18.95
N ALA A 485 -15.84 6.23 -19.16
CA ALA A 485 -17.09 5.65 -19.65
C ALA A 485 -17.81 6.68 -20.55
N PRO A 486 -18.78 6.28 -21.40
CA PRO A 486 -19.39 7.13 -22.43
C PRO A 486 -19.94 8.49 -21.98
N ASP A 487 -20.37 8.62 -20.73
CA ASP A 487 -20.85 9.88 -20.17
C ASP A 487 -19.74 10.91 -19.90
N GLY A 488 -18.47 10.53 -20.05
CA GLY A 488 -17.29 11.37 -19.87
C GLY A 488 -16.73 12.01 -21.15
N GLY A 489 -17.47 11.95 -22.27
CA GLY A 489 -17.03 12.52 -23.55
C GLY A 489 -16.26 11.54 -24.44
N PRO A 490 -15.50 12.03 -25.44
CA PRO A 490 -14.88 11.17 -26.45
C PRO A 490 -13.76 10.27 -25.89
N LEU A 491 -13.84 8.96 -26.18
CA LEU A 491 -12.85 7.97 -25.75
C LEU A 491 -11.41 8.33 -26.20
N ALA A 492 -11.22 8.84 -27.42
CA ALA A 492 -9.88 9.19 -27.93
C ALA A 492 -9.17 10.25 -27.08
N ASP A 493 -9.91 11.19 -26.49
CA ASP A 493 -9.29 12.24 -25.68
C ASP A 493 -8.72 11.64 -24.39
N THR A 494 -9.48 10.72 -23.78
CA THR A 494 -8.99 9.97 -22.61
C THR A 494 -7.85 9.03 -22.96
N LEU A 495 -7.91 8.33 -24.10
CA LEU A 495 -6.81 7.47 -24.55
C LEU A 495 -5.52 8.27 -24.80
N ARG A 496 -5.60 9.47 -25.39
CA ARG A 496 -4.42 10.35 -25.54
C ARG A 496 -3.85 10.79 -24.19
N GLN A 497 -4.73 11.14 -23.27
CA GLN A 497 -4.35 11.62 -21.96
C GLN A 497 -3.62 10.56 -21.12
N TRP A 498 -4.08 9.30 -21.17
CA TRP A 498 -3.46 8.22 -20.41
C TRP A 498 -2.33 7.53 -21.17
N PHE A 499 -2.48 7.35 -22.49
CA PHE A 499 -1.65 6.44 -23.29
C PHE A 499 -1.03 7.06 -24.56
N GLY A 500 -1.02 8.40 -24.67
CA GLY A 500 -0.36 9.11 -25.76
C GLY A 500 -1.05 8.97 -27.12
N GLU A 501 -0.35 9.39 -28.18
CA GLU A 501 -0.93 9.44 -29.52
C GLU A 501 -1.23 8.04 -30.11
N PRO A 502 -2.28 7.91 -30.94
CA PRO A 502 -2.60 6.66 -31.62
C PRO A 502 -1.48 6.26 -32.59
N ARG A 503 -1.37 4.96 -32.88
CA ARG A 503 -0.42 4.41 -33.86
C ARG A 503 -1.13 3.81 -35.06
#